data_AF-A0A9P5WST8-F1
#
_entry.id   AF-A0A9P5WST8-F1
#
_cell.length_a   1.000
_cell.length_b   1.000
_cell.length_c   1.000
_cell.angle_alpha   90.00
_cell.angle_beta   90.00
_cell.angle_gamma   90.00
#
_symmetry.space_group_name_H-M   'P 1'
#
loop_
_entity.id
_entity.type
_entity.pdbx_description
1 polymer ?
#
loop_
_entity_poly.entity_id
_entity_poly.type
_entity_poly.pdbx_seq_one_letter_code
_entity_poly.pdbx_strand_id
1 'polypeptide(L)'
;MMATKAWESKPKPHPVEVTKGSSSSLISDPASASPSIKFGGISGIMRTAETNKKATDETLSQAFQDLKGLMDKAAEMVALAETISNRLAKSNTMNTEDTVTFKTYLLSMGIASPVTKDTAGAVFHKELARELAEFVLPIVQREGGTMSLMDVYCVFNRARGVELISPKDLHTACQMFEELKLPLRMRKFDSGLLVIQTMARYSDDEVSNSIASRIRSLPPGDGLTAIELASAIQISVALAQEQLLMTEARGLICRDESVEGLRFYDNLFAKWEI
;
A
#
# COMPACT_ATOMS: atom_id res chain seq x y z
N MET A 1 12.34 -12.92 -40.25
CA MET A 1 12.94 -13.35 -38.98
C MET A 1 12.78 -12.23 -37.97
N MET A 2 11.81 -12.34 -37.06
CA MET A 2 11.73 -11.51 -35.86
C MET A 2 11.62 -12.45 -34.67
N ALA A 3 12.64 -12.41 -33.82
CA ALA A 3 12.70 -13.22 -32.60
C ALA A 3 11.85 -12.54 -31.52
N THR A 4 10.86 -13.26 -31.02
CA THR A 4 10.05 -12.86 -29.86
C THR A 4 10.87 -13.07 -28.58
N LYS A 5 10.81 -12.09 -27.67
CA LYS A 5 11.60 -12.07 -26.41
C LYS A 5 10.93 -12.96 -25.35
N ALA A 6 11.75 -13.69 -24.59
CA ALA A 6 11.34 -14.76 -23.67
C ALA A 6 10.53 -14.33 -22.42
N TRP A 7 10.07 -13.07 -22.32
CA TRP A 7 9.35 -12.55 -21.15
C TRP A 7 7.94 -12.03 -21.45
N GLU A 8 7.48 -12.08 -22.71
CA GLU A 8 6.09 -11.76 -23.10
C GLU A 8 5.11 -12.94 -22.98
N SER A 9 5.56 -14.12 -22.55
CA SER A 9 4.66 -15.27 -22.34
C SER A 9 4.00 -15.21 -20.96
N LYS A 10 2.70 -14.88 -20.92
CA LYS A 10 1.85 -15.09 -19.73
C LYS A 10 1.93 -16.57 -19.32
N PRO A 11 2.05 -16.90 -18.02
CA PRO A 11 1.97 -18.29 -17.59
C PRO A 11 0.57 -18.81 -17.92
N LYS A 12 0.50 -19.85 -18.76
CA LYS A 12 -0.75 -20.56 -19.04
C LYS A 12 -1.18 -21.31 -17.76
N PRO A 13 -2.45 -21.20 -17.33
CA PRO A 13 -2.96 -22.09 -16.29
C PRO A 13 -2.86 -23.53 -16.79
N HIS A 14 -2.23 -24.40 -16.01
CA HIS A 14 -2.22 -25.83 -16.31
C HIS A 14 -3.65 -26.37 -16.17
N PRO A 15 -4.21 -27.03 -17.20
CA PRO A 15 -5.47 -27.72 -17.06
C PRO A 15 -5.27 -28.93 -16.15
N VAL A 16 -6.05 -29.01 -15.06
CA VAL A 16 -6.23 -30.27 -14.34
C VAL A 16 -7.16 -31.12 -15.20
N GLU A 17 -6.59 -31.98 -16.02
CA GLU A 17 -7.33 -32.87 -16.91
C GLU A 17 -7.86 -34.07 -16.11
N VAL A 18 -9.13 -33.98 -15.73
CA VAL A 18 -9.92 -35.12 -15.23
C VAL A 18 -10.29 -35.98 -16.44
N THR A 19 -9.54 -37.05 -16.67
CA THR A 19 -9.85 -38.03 -17.73
C THR A 19 -10.99 -38.96 -17.28
N LYS A 20 -12.22 -38.63 -17.68
CA LYS A 20 -13.31 -39.61 -17.84
C LYS A 20 -13.19 -40.22 -19.23
N GLY A 21 -12.88 -41.51 -19.30
CA GLY A 21 -12.79 -42.26 -20.55
C GLY A 21 -14.14 -42.42 -21.25
N SER A 22 -14.12 -42.42 -22.58
CA SER A 22 -15.24 -42.88 -23.40
C SER A 22 -14.74 -43.89 -24.44
N SER A 23 -15.23 -45.12 -24.29
CA SER A 23 -15.57 -46.11 -25.32
C SER A 23 -14.95 -45.96 -26.73
N SER A 24 -14.09 -46.91 -27.11
CA SER A 24 -13.94 -47.35 -28.50
C SER A 24 -14.47 -48.79 -28.66
N SER A 25 -15.17 -49.03 -29.75
CA SER A 25 -15.84 -50.29 -30.09
C SER A 25 -14.94 -51.28 -30.82
N LEU A 26 -14.91 -52.53 -30.29
CA LEU A 26 -14.92 -53.88 -30.92
C LEU A 26 -13.96 -54.14 -32.11
N ILE A 27 -13.11 -55.19 -32.10
CA ILE A 27 -13.46 -56.59 -32.41
C ILE A 27 -12.38 -57.60 -31.92
N SER A 28 -12.88 -58.73 -31.39
CA SER A 28 -12.39 -60.14 -31.27
C SER A 28 -11.25 -60.61 -30.32
N ASP A 29 -11.70 -61.37 -29.31
CA ASP A 29 -11.10 -62.34 -28.35
C ASP A 29 -10.29 -63.53 -28.94
N PRO A 30 -9.74 -64.51 -28.14
CA PRO A 30 -9.49 -64.59 -26.68
C PRO A 30 -8.11 -65.18 -26.28
N ALA A 31 -7.53 -64.77 -25.14
CA ALA A 31 -6.70 -65.65 -24.28
C ALA A 31 -6.44 -65.01 -22.91
N SER A 32 -7.13 -65.52 -21.89
CA SER A 32 -6.72 -65.62 -20.47
C SER A 32 -5.67 -64.64 -19.90
N ALA A 33 -6.12 -63.58 -19.25
CA ALA A 33 -5.73 -63.14 -17.89
C ALA A 33 -6.31 -61.73 -17.66
N SER A 34 -7.35 -61.65 -16.84
CA SER A 34 -8.07 -60.42 -16.50
C SER A 34 -7.14 -59.39 -15.83
N PRO A 35 -7.14 -58.11 -16.24
CA PRO A 35 -6.52 -57.07 -15.45
C PRO A 35 -7.44 -56.84 -14.25
N SER A 36 -7.02 -57.30 -13.07
CA SER A 36 -7.69 -56.94 -11.82
C SER A 36 -7.69 -55.42 -11.72
N ILE A 37 -8.84 -54.79 -11.92
CA ILE A 37 -9.09 -53.42 -11.47
C ILE A 37 -8.93 -53.50 -9.95
N LYS A 38 -7.74 -53.17 -9.43
CA LYS A 38 -7.52 -53.01 -8.01
C LYS A 38 -8.37 -51.82 -7.60
N PHE A 39 -9.60 -52.09 -7.18
CA PHE A 39 -10.48 -51.15 -6.52
C PHE A 39 -9.74 -50.71 -5.26
N GLY A 40 -8.97 -49.62 -5.37
CA GLY A 40 -8.29 -48.99 -4.25
C GLY A 40 -9.35 -48.44 -3.32
N GLY A 41 -9.85 -49.28 -2.41
CA GLY A 41 -10.83 -48.88 -1.41
C GLY A 41 -10.31 -47.78 -0.50
N ILE A 42 -11.13 -47.35 0.45
CA ILE A 42 -10.83 -46.29 1.45
C ILE A 42 -9.43 -46.48 2.09
N SER A 43 -8.97 -47.72 2.25
CA SER A 43 -7.62 -48.06 2.74
C SER A 43 -6.46 -47.61 1.82
N GLY A 44 -6.63 -47.63 0.50
CA GLY A 44 -5.64 -47.11 -0.44
C GLY A 44 -5.55 -45.58 -0.42
N ILE A 45 -6.70 -44.91 -0.32
CA ILE A 45 -6.78 -43.45 -0.15
C ILE A 45 -6.17 -43.04 1.19
N MET A 46 -6.46 -43.79 2.26
CA MET A 46 -5.89 -43.56 3.60
C MET A 46 -4.37 -43.72 3.61
N ARG A 47 -3.85 -44.75 2.93
CA ARG A 47 -2.40 -44.96 2.79
C ARG A 47 -1.74 -43.83 2.00
N THR A 48 -2.34 -43.39 0.88
CA THR A 48 -1.82 -42.26 0.10
C THR A 48 -1.88 -40.94 0.88
N ALA A 49 -2.94 -40.73 1.68
CA ALA A 49 -3.06 -39.57 2.55
C ALA A 49 -1.99 -39.58 3.67
N GLU A 50 -1.74 -40.73 4.29
CA GLU A 50 -0.67 -40.90 5.28
C GLU A 50 0.73 -40.72 4.70
N THR A 51 1.00 -41.22 3.49
CA THR A 51 2.30 -41.00 2.83
C THR A 51 2.49 -39.56 2.43
N ASN A 52 1.45 -38.87 1.96
CA ASN A 52 1.52 -37.44 1.66
C ASN A 52 1.76 -36.64 2.93
N LYS A 53 1.10 -36.98 4.04
CA LYS A 53 1.36 -36.34 5.34
C LYS A 53 2.79 -36.54 5.81
N LYS A 54 3.34 -37.75 5.69
CA LYS A 54 4.74 -38.03 6.04
C LYS A 54 5.72 -37.25 5.16
N ALA A 55 5.49 -37.21 3.84
CA ALA A 55 6.32 -36.44 2.92
C ALA A 55 6.25 -34.93 3.20
N THR A 56 5.08 -34.39 3.54
CA THR A 56 4.95 -32.99 3.96
C THR A 56 5.64 -32.72 5.29
N ASP A 57 5.55 -33.63 6.25
CA ASP A 57 6.21 -33.50 7.57
C ASP A 57 7.74 -33.55 7.43
N GLU A 58 8.27 -34.43 6.58
CA GLU A 58 9.70 -34.50 6.26
C GLU A 58 10.19 -33.22 5.56
N THR A 59 9.45 -32.74 4.56
CA THR A 59 9.76 -31.50 3.84
C THR A 59 9.74 -30.28 4.79
N LEU A 60 8.76 -30.23 5.69
CA LEU A 60 8.61 -29.18 6.69
C LEU A 60 9.73 -29.24 7.74
N SER A 61 10.12 -30.44 8.18
CA SER A 61 11.25 -30.63 9.10
C SER A 61 12.57 -30.18 8.46
N GLN A 62 12.79 -30.49 7.18
CA GLN A 62 13.97 -30.02 6.45
C GLN A 62 13.98 -28.50 6.34
N ALA A 63 12.84 -27.88 5.98
CA ALA A 63 12.72 -26.43 5.92
C ALA A 63 13.02 -25.74 7.26
N PHE A 64 12.63 -26.34 8.40
CA PHE A 64 12.97 -25.81 9.72
C PHE A 64 14.45 -25.96 10.08
N GLN A 65 15.11 -27.04 9.65
CA GLN A 65 16.56 -27.19 9.83
C GLN A 65 17.33 -26.14 9.02
N ASP A 66 16.92 -25.90 7.77
CA ASP A 66 17.52 -24.88 6.91
C ASP A 66 17.28 -23.48 7.47
N LEU A 67 16.07 -23.19 7.96
CA LEU A 67 15.76 -21.92 8.62
C LEU A 67 16.60 -21.73 9.88
N LYS A 68 16.84 -22.79 10.66
CA LYS A 68 17.72 -22.73 11.84
C LYS A 68 19.16 -22.41 11.44
N GLY A 69 19.69 -23.06 10.40
CA GLY A 69 21.02 -22.73 9.86
C GLY A 69 21.11 -21.27 9.39
N LEU A 70 20.05 -20.76 8.75
CA LEU A 70 19.95 -19.36 8.35
C LEU A 70 19.93 -18.42 9.58
N MET A 71 19.17 -18.76 10.62
CA MET A 71 19.11 -18.00 11.87
C MET A 71 20.47 -17.95 12.59
N ASP A 72 21.20 -19.06 12.65
CA ASP A 72 22.52 -19.10 13.28
C ASP A 72 23.51 -18.17 12.54
N LYS A 73 23.47 -18.16 11.20
CA LYS A 73 24.29 -17.25 10.39
C LYS A 73 23.85 -15.80 10.47
N ALA A 74 22.55 -15.53 10.55
CA ALA A 74 22.04 -14.20 10.81
C ALA A 74 22.49 -13.69 12.20
N ALA A 75 22.47 -14.55 13.22
CA ALA A 75 22.91 -14.19 14.57
C ALA A 75 24.41 -13.84 14.62
N GLU A 76 25.27 -14.60 13.93
CA GLU A 76 26.69 -14.27 13.77
C GLU A 76 26.86 -12.88 13.12
N MET A 77 26.10 -12.60 12.05
CA MET A 77 26.14 -11.32 11.35
C MET A 77 25.66 -10.14 12.24
N VAL A 78 24.61 -10.35 13.03
CA VAL A 78 24.09 -9.35 13.99
C VAL A 78 25.13 -9.04 15.07
N ALA A 79 25.76 -10.06 15.65
CA ALA A 79 26.79 -9.86 16.67
C ALA A 79 28.00 -9.07 16.14
N LEU A 80 28.41 -9.34 14.89
CA LEU A 80 29.46 -8.58 14.21
C LEU A 80 29.03 -7.12 13.97
N ALA A 81 27.81 -6.91 13.47
CA ALA A 81 27.24 -5.59 13.23
C ALA A 81 27.18 -4.74 14.51
N GLU A 82 26.74 -5.32 15.64
CA GLU A 82 26.73 -4.65 16.94
C GLU A 82 28.14 -4.30 17.42
N THR A 83 29.11 -5.20 17.25
CA THR A 83 30.51 -4.97 17.62
C THR A 83 31.10 -3.81 16.82
N ILE A 84 30.84 -3.74 15.51
CA ILE A 84 31.28 -2.65 14.63
C ILE A 84 30.58 -1.35 15.02
N SER A 85 29.26 -1.36 15.23
CA SER A 85 28.48 -0.19 15.65
C SER A 85 28.99 0.40 16.96
N ASN A 86 29.29 -0.44 17.95
CA ASN A 86 29.85 -0.04 19.24
C ASN A 86 31.27 0.54 19.14
N ARG A 87 32.11 -0.01 18.26
CA ARG A 87 33.44 0.56 17.98
C ARG A 87 33.33 1.92 17.30
N LEU A 88 32.40 2.04 16.36
CA LEU A 88 32.17 3.27 15.62
C LEU A 88 31.63 4.39 16.51
N ALA A 89 30.72 4.07 17.44
CA ALA A 89 30.23 5.02 18.43
C ALA A 89 31.33 5.55 19.38
N LYS A 90 32.39 4.76 19.61
CA LYS A 90 33.54 5.16 20.46
C LYS A 90 34.63 5.91 19.67
N SER A 91 34.66 5.78 18.35
CA SER A 91 35.67 6.33 17.45
C SER A 91 35.14 7.61 16.79
N ASN A 92 35.46 8.78 17.37
CA ASN A 92 35.06 10.08 16.82
C ASN A 92 35.87 10.52 15.57
N THR A 93 36.70 9.64 15.00
CA THR A 93 37.74 9.96 14.00
C THR A 93 37.57 9.28 12.64
N MET A 94 36.46 8.56 12.41
CA MET A 94 36.17 7.91 11.12
C MET A 94 35.27 8.79 10.24
N ASN A 95 35.47 8.75 8.92
CA ASN A 95 34.71 9.53 7.94
C ASN A 95 33.19 9.38 8.14
N THR A 96 32.50 10.51 8.32
CA THR A 96 31.05 10.55 8.59
C THR A 96 30.25 9.80 7.53
N GLU A 97 30.64 9.83 6.26
CA GLU A 97 29.92 9.19 5.15
C GLU A 97 29.91 7.66 5.25
N ASP A 98 31.05 7.02 5.51
CA ASP A 98 31.15 5.56 5.67
C ASP A 98 30.34 5.08 6.88
N THR A 99 30.24 5.91 7.92
CA THR A 99 29.40 5.60 9.08
C THR A 99 27.92 5.65 8.74
N VAL A 100 27.49 6.57 7.86
CA VAL A 100 26.10 6.71 7.44
C VAL A 100 25.72 5.54 6.54
N THR A 101 26.54 5.19 5.54
CA THR A 101 26.28 4.06 4.65
C THR A 101 26.18 2.75 5.40
N PHE A 102 27.10 2.49 6.34
CA PHE A 102 27.07 1.30 7.18
C PHE A 102 25.77 1.22 8.01
N LYS A 103 25.33 2.34 8.59
CA LYS A 103 24.08 2.37 9.36
C LYS A 103 22.84 2.17 8.48
N THR A 104 22.84 2.65 7.23
CA THR A 104 21.77 2.38 6.25
C THR A 104 21.67 0.89 5.96
N TYR A 105 22.80 0.19 5.77
CA TYR A 105 22.81 -1.26 5.61
C TYR A 105 22.21 -2.00 6.83
N LEU A 106 22.53 -1.56 8.06
CA LEU A 106 21.95 -2.15 9.28
C LEU A 106 20.43 -2.00 9.33
N LEU A 107 19.92 -0.83 8.93
CA LEU A 107 18.48 -0.58 8.86
C LEU A 107 17.80 -1.49 7.81
N SER A 108 18.39 -1.63 6.62
CA SER A 108 17.89 -2.52 5.57
C SER A 108 17.88 -4.00 5.98
N MET A 109 18.83 -4.42 6.83
CA MET A 109 18.86 -5.77 7.40
C MET A 109 17.89 -5.95 8.59
N GLY A 110 17.20 -4.90 9.03
CA GLY A 110 16.29 -4.94 10.18
C GLY A 110 16.99 -4.95 11.55
N ILE A 111 18.29 -4.64 11.60
CA ILE A 111 19.06 -4.55 12.85
C ILE A 111 18.82 -3.18 13.47
N ALA A 112 17.74 -3.07 14.24
CA ALA A 112 17.34 -1.84 14.91
C ALA A 112 18.16 -1.62 16.18
N SER A 113 19.00 -0.59 16.19
CA SER A 113 19.56 0.01 17.42
C SER A 113 18.99 1.43 17.56
N PRO A 114 18.94 2.00 18.78
CA PRO A 114 18.51 3.39 18.97
C PRO A 114 19.29 4.36 18.07
N VAL A 115 20.59 4.12 17.92
CA VAL A 115 21.50 4.96 17.12
C VAL A 115 21.29 4.80 15.62
N THR A 116 21.00 3.60 15.11
CA THR A 116 20.73 3.40 13.66
C THR A 116 19.39 3.99 13.26
N LYS A 117 18.39 3.92 14.15
CA LYS A 117 17.07 4.52 13.93
C LYS A 117 17.14 6.05 13.88
N ASP A 118 17.93 6.67 14.76
CA ASP A 118 18.01 8.14 14.84
C ASP A 118 18.89 8.74 13.74
N THR A 119 19.92 8.04 13.24
CA THR A 119 20.83 8.58 12.20
C THR A 119 20.56 8.04 10.80
N ALA A 120 20.54 6.72 10.59
CA ALA A 120 20.26 6.16 9.25
C ALA A 120 18.77 6.16 8.91
N GLY A 121 17.89 5.94 9.89
CA GLY A 121 16.45 6.12 9.70
C GLY A 121 16.12 7.54 9.26
N ALA A 122 16.72 8.55 9.91
CA ALA A 122 16.55 9.94 9.51
C ALA A 122 17.05 10.23 8.08
N VAL A 123 18.21 9.69 7.66
CA VAL A 123 18.69 9.87 6.28
C VAL A 123 17.79 9.16 5.27
N PHE A 124 17.40 7.91 5.55
CA PHE A 124 16.47 7.16 4.71
C PHE A 124 15.15 7.91 4.51
N HIS A 125 14.52 8.38 5.59
CA HIS A 125 13.26 9.13 5.50
C HIS A 125 13.43 10.48 4.79
N LYS A 126 14.60 11.13 4.90
CA LYS A 126 14.90 12.37 4.16
C LYS A 126 14.97 12.15 2.66
N GLU A 127 15.69 11.12 2.20
CA GLU A 127 15.75 10.80 0.78
C GLU A 127 14.39 10.35 0.25
N LEU A 128 13.70 9.51 1.02
CA LEU A 128 12.35 9.09 0.69
C LEU A 128 11.38 10.27 0.59
N ALA A 129 11.51 11.27 1.47
CA ALA A 129 10.67 12.46 1.41
C ALA A 129 10.89 13.25 0.12
N ARG A 130 12.14 13.37 -0.36
CA ARG A 130 12.43 14.05 -1.64
C ARG A 130 11.86 13.28 -2.83
N GLU A 131 12.07 11.96 -2.87
CA GLU A 131 11.53 11.09 -3.92
C GLU A 131 9.99 11.13 -3.95
N LEU A 132 9.35 11.03 -2.78
CA LEU A 132 7.90 11.16 -2.65
C LEU A 132 7.43 12.51 -3.16
N ALA A 133 8.09 13.61 -2.77
CA ALA A 133 7.66 14.94 -3.19
C ALA A 133 7.78 15.13 -4.70
N GLU A 134 8.88 14.68 -5.32
CA GLU A 134 9.08 14.74 -6.77
C GLU A 134 8.02 13.96 -7.53
N PHE A 135 7.70 12.74 -7.09
CA PHE A 135 6.72 11.88 -7.74
C PHE A 135 5.27 12.35 -7.52
N VAL A 136 4.91 12.73 -6.28
CA VAL A 136 3.54 13.00 -5.88
C VAL A 136 3.08 14.40 -6.30
N LEU A 137 3.98 15.39 -6.33
CA LEU A 137 3.66 16.77 -6.68
C LEU A 137 2.83 16.94 -7.97
N PRO A 138 3.23 16.39 -9.14
CA PRO A 138 2.46 16.55 -10.36
C PRO A 138 1.07 15.90 -10.29
N ILE A 139 0.92 14.82 -9.51
CA ILE A 139 -0.34 14.11 -9.36
C ILE A 139 -1.30 14.93 -8.49
N VAL A 140 -0.81 15.43 -7.34
CA VAL A 140 -1.60 16.28 -6.44
C VAL A 140 -2.00 17.58 -7.13
N GLN A 141 -1.14 18.19 -7.94
CA GLN A 141 -1.49 19.39 -8.71
C GLN A 141 -2.61 19.13 -9.73
N ARG A 142 -2.63 17.94 -10.34
CA ARG A 142 -3.70 17.54 -11.27
C ARG A 142 -5.02 17.27 -10.55
N GLU A 143 -4.99 16.79 -9.32
CA GLU A 143 -6.17 16.45 -8.50
C GLU A 143 -6.66 17.61 -7.61
N GLY A 144 -6.40 18.86 -8.00
CA GLY A 144 -6.93 20.02 -7.27
C GLY A 144 -6.13 20.42 -6.04
N GLY A 145 -4.88 19.98 -5.93
CA GLY A 145 -3.91 20.49 -4.95
C GLY A 145 -3.94 19.80 -3.58
N THR A 146 -4.80 18.79 -3.38
CA THR A 146 -4.84 17.96 -2.17
C THR A 146 -5.16 16.50 -2.50
N MET A 147 -4.51 15.56 -1.83
CA MET A 147 -4.75 14.12 -1.97
C MET A 147 -4.67 13.43 -0.60
N SER A 148 -5.42 12.35 -0.39
CA SER A 148 -5.33 11.59 0.87
C SER A 148 -3.99 10.86 0.99
N LEU A 149 -3.48 10.70 2.22
CA LEU A 149 -2.23 9.96 2.46
C LEU A 149 -2.36 8.49 2.03
N MET A 150 -3.57 7.93 2.12
CA MET A 150 -3.88 6.58 1.65
C MET A 150 -3.75 6.47 0.12
N ASP A 151 -4.30 7.43 -0.62
CA ASP A 151 -4.20 7.46 -2.09
C ASP A 151 -2.75 7.63 -2.51
N VAL A 152 -1.99 8.52 -1.82
CA VAL A 152 -0.54 8.67 -2.03
C VAL A 152 0.18 7.34 -1.84
N TYR A 153 -0.09 6.62 -0.74
CA TYR A 153 0.50 5.30 -0.47
C TYR A 153 0.22 4.31 -1.60
N CYS A 154 -1.04 4.21 -2.02
CA CYS A 154 -1.46 3.30 -3.07
C CYS A 154 -0.82 3.63 -4.42
N VAL A 155 -0.86 4.90 -4.84
CA VAL A 155 -0.32 5.35 -6.13
C VAL A 155 1.20 5.17 -6.18
N PHE A 156 1.90 5.53 -5.11
CA PHE A 156 3.35 5.43 -5.03
C PHE A 156 3.83 3.97 -5.06
N ASN A 157 3.27 3.10 -4.20
CA ASN A 157 3.63 1.69 -4.19
C ASN A 157 3.23 0.96 -5.47
N ARG A 158 2.11 1.36 -6.10
CA ARG A 158 1.71 0.81 -7.41
C ARG A 158 2.67 1.23 -8.52
N ALA A 159 3.24 2.43 -8.46
CA ALA A 159 4.24 2.88 -9.43
C ALA A 159 5.59 2.20 -9.23
N ARG A 160 5.99 1.90 -7.98
CA ARG A 160 7.24 1.17 -7.68
C ARG A 160 7.22 -0.29 -8.13
N GLY A 161 6.12 -1.02 -7.89
CA GLY A 161 5.96 -2.43 -8.28
C GLY A 161 6.76 -3.44 -7.43
N VAL A 162 8.02 -3.16 -7.15
CA VAL A 162 8.90 -3.91 -6.22
C VAL A 162 9.47 -2.97 -5.16
N GLU A 163 10.01 -3.51 -4.06
CA GLU A 163 10.56 -2.71 -2.95
C GLU A 163 9.55 -1.69 -2.38
N LEU A 164 8.40 -2.24 -1.96
CA LEU A 164 7.28 -1.46 -1.44
C LEU A 164 7.66 -0.78 -0.12
N ILE A 165 7.10 0.40 0.09
CA ILE A 165 7.27 1.17 1.31
C ILE A 165 6.19 0.80 2.31
N SER A 166 6.56 0.70 3.59
CA SER A 166 5.58 0.48 4.66
C SER A 166 4.76 1.74 4.93
N PRO A 167 3.51 1.62 5.42
CA PRO A 167 2.69 2.79 5.79
C PRO A 167 3.38 3.73 6.79
N LYS A 168 4.18 3.16 7.70
CA LYS A 168 4.91 3.90 8.73
C LYS A 168 6.04 4.74 8.14
N ASP A 169 6.79 4.18 7.21
CA ASP A 169 7.92 4.88 6.57
C ASP A 169 7.43 6.01 5.68
N LEU A 170 6.34 5.77 4.94
CA LEU A 170 5.67 6.81 4.14
C LEU A 170 5.17 7.95 5.02
N HIS A 171 4.49 7.64 6.13
CA HIS A 171 4.04 8.67 7.08
C HIS A 171 5.20 9.50 7.64
N THR A 172 6.27 8.83 8.06
CA THR A 172 7.46 9.49 8.64
C THR A 172 8.14 10.38 7.60
N ALA A 173 8.29 9.92 6.35
CA ALA A 173 8.85 10.73 5.27
C ALA A 173 7.98 11.95 4.94
N CYS A 174 6.65 11.79 4.89
CA CYS A 174 5.73 12.91 4.63
C CYS A 174 5.76 13.98 5.74
N GLN A 175 6.06 13.62 7.00
CA GLN A 175 6.26 14.60 8.08
C GLN A 175 7.47 15.51 7.83
N MET A 176 8.48 15.04 7.08
CA MET A 176 9.71 15.79 6.82
C MET A 176 9.56 16.82 5.69
N PHE A 177 8.41 16.89 5.01
CA PHE A 177 8.23 17.80 3.88
C PHE A 177 8.46 19.27 4.24
N GLU A 178 7.96 19.70 5.40
CA GLU A 178 8.12 21.08 5.87
C GLU A 178 9.57 21.37 6.32
N GLU A 179 10.19 20.43 7.05
CA GLU A 179 11.59 20.55 7.49
C GLU A 179 12.54 20.68 6.28
N LEU A 180 12.28 19.91 5.23
CA LEU A 180 13.07 19.88 3.99
C LEU A 180 12.69 20.99 2.99
N LYS A 181 11.72 21.86 3.33
CA LYS A 181 11.22 22.94 2.46
C LYS A 181 10.76 22.45 1.09
N LEU A 182 10.11 21.29 1.06
CA LEU A 182 9.55 20.70 -0.17
C LEU A 182 8.22 21.40 -0.52
N PRO A 183 7.77 21.37 -1.79
CA PRO A 183 6.56 22.08 -2.24
C PRO A 183 5.23 21.45 -1.76
N LEU A 184 5.30 20.49 -0.84
CA LEU A 184 4.18 19.75 -0.28
C LEU A 184 4.17 19.88 1.25
N ARG A 185 3.01 19.66 1.86
CA ARG A 185 2.86 19.48 3.31
C ARG A 185 1.92 18.35 3.63
N MET A 186 2.13 17.72 4.78
CA MET A 186 1.15 16.81 5.35
C MET A 186 0.26 17.57 6.34
N ARG A 187 -1.05 17.42 6.20
CA ARG A 187 -2.05 18.00 7.10
C ARG A 187 -2.96 16.91 7.65
N LYS A 188 -3.47 17.15 8.86
CA LYS A 188 -4.51 16.35 9.51
C LYS A 188 -5.81 17.16 9.61
N PHE A 189 -6.93 16.57 9.19
CA PHE A 189 -8.28 17.10 9.44
C PHE A 189 -8.78 16.71 10.84
N ASP A 190 -9.86 17.33 11.30
CA ASP A 190 -10.42 17.08 12.65
C ASP A 190 -10.90 15.64 12.83
N SER A 191 -11.38 15.00 11.76
CA SER A 191 -11.70 13.56 11.74
C SER A 191 -10.50 12.64 11.93
N GLY A 192 -9.28 13.18 11.77
CA GLY A 192 -8.04 12.44 11.73
C GLY A 192 -7.58 12.02 10.33
N LEU A 193 -8.34 12.36 9.27
CA LEU A 193 -7.89 12.13 7.90
C LEU A 193 -6.58 12.86 7.63
N LEU A 194 -5.56 12.11 7.18
CA LEU A 194 -4.28 12.67 6.77
C LEU A 194 -4.27 12.91 5.27
N VAL A 195 -3.81 14.09 4.88
CA VAL A 195 -3.74 14.52 3.48
C VAL A 195 -2.40 15.16 3.16
N ILE A 196 -2.01 15.08 1.90
CA ILE A 196 -0.89 15.82 1.32
C ILE A 196 -1.44 16.97 0.50
N GLN A 197 -0.94 18.18 0.74
CA GLN A 197 -1.38 19.41 0.06
C GLN A 197 -0.19 20.12 -0.57
N THR A 198 -0.43 20.82 -1.68
CA THR A 198 0.57 21.73 -2.25
C THR A 198 0.68 23.02 -1.43
N MET A 199 1.91 23.52 -1.23
CA MET A 199 2.14 24.78 -0.50
C MET A 199 1.70 26.02 -1.28
N ALA A 200 1.77 25.97 -2.62
CA ALA A 200 1.63 27.16 -3.47
C ALA A 200 0.18 27.52 -3.83
N ARG A 201 -0.79 26.61 -3.65
CA ARG A 201 -2.13 26.73 -4.27
C ARG A 201 -3.29 26.20 -3.43
N TYR A 202 -3.12 26.01 -2.13
CA TYR A 202 -4.19 25.47 -1.30
C TYR A 202 -4.46 26.35 -0.09
N SER A 203 -5.35 27.33 -0.29
CA SER A 203 -6.05 27.98 0.82
C SER A 203 -7.40 27.31 1.00
N ASP A 204 -7.71 26.95 2.25
CA ASP A 204 -9.02 26.39 2.59
C ASP A 204 -10.16 27.32 2.21
N ASP A 205 -9.92 28.63 2.21
CA ASP A 205 -10.91 29.62 1.82
C ASP A 205 -11.22 29.54 0.32
N GLU A 206 -10.23 29.28 -0.53
CA GLU A 206 -10.45 29.10 -1.97
C GLU A 206 -11.30 27.86 -2.25
N VAL A 207 -11.01 26.76 -1.55
CA VAL A 207 -11.78 25.51 -1.66
C VAL A 207 -13.20 25.70 -1.16
N SER A 208 -13.37 26.28 0.02
CA SER A 208 -14.69 26.55 0.59
C SER A 208 -15.52 27.51 -0.27
N ASN A 209 -14.91 28.55 -0.83
CA ASN A 209 -15.58 29.45 -1.77
C ASN A 209 -15.95 28.75 -3.08
N SER A 210 -15.09 27.88 -3.60
CA SER A 210 -15.35 27.08 -4.80
C SER A 210 -16.55 26.16 -4.58
N ILE A 211 -16.59 25.44 -3.45
CA ILE A 211 -17.70 24.56 -3.08
C ILE A 211 -19.00 25.35 -2.91
N ALA A 212 -18.97 26.47 -2.17
CA ALA A 212 -20.14 27.32 -1.99
C ALA A 212 -20.65 27.89 -3.33
N SER A 213 -19.74 28.30 -4.23
CA SER A 213 -20.11 28.78 -5.56
C SER A 213 -20.76 27.69 -6.42
N ARG A 214 -20.27 26.45 -6.31
CA ARG A 214 -20.84 25.28 -6.98
C ARG A 214 -22.24 24.99 -6.46
N ILE A 215 -22.46 24.98 -5.14
CA ILE A 215 -23.80 24.76 -4.57
C ILE A 215 -24.77 25.86 -5.02
N ARG A 216 -24.33 27.12 -5.05
CA ARG A 216 -25.14 28.24 -5.57
C ARG A 216 -25.48 28.14 -7.06
N SER A 217 -24.68 27.41 -7.83
CA SER A 217 -24.93 27.19 -9.26
C SER A 217 -25.94 26.07 -9.55
N LEU A 218 -26.29 25.27 -8.53
CA LEU A 218 -27.32 24.24 -8.64
C LEU A 218 -28.73 24.87 -8.69
N PRO A 219 -29.73 24.14 -9.24
CA PRO A 219 -31.12 24.58 -9.19
C PRO A 219 -31.58 24.91 -7.76
N PRO A 220 -32.47 25.90 -7.57
CA PRO A 220 -32.99 26.23 -6.25
C PRO A 220 -33.65 25.01 -5.59
N GLY A 221 -33.29 24.75 -4.33
CA GLY A 221 -33.79 23.59 -3.58
C GLY A 221 -33.02 22.29 -3.84
N ASP A 222 -32.03 22.31 -4.73
CA ASP A 222 -31.08 21.22 -4.88
C ASP A 222 -29.85 21.45 -3.99
N GLY A 223 -29.27 20.37 -3.50
CA GLY A 223 -28.12 20.38 -2.62
C GLY A 223 -27.02 19.47 -3.15
N LEU A 224 -25.92 19.33 -2.41
CA LEU A 224 -24.78 18.52 -2.83
C LEU A 224 -24.40 17.53 -1.74
N THR A 225 -24.26 16.26 -2.12
CA THR A 225 -23.71 15.21 -1.25
C THR A 225 -22.20 15.09 -1.44
N ALA A 226 -21.52 14.43 -0.49
CA ALA A 226 -20.09 14.14 -0.59
C ALA A 226 -19.74 13.30 -1.84
N ILE A 227 -20.63 12.38 -2.25
CA ILE A 227 -20.43 11.53 -3.42
C ILE A 227 -20.55 12.33 -4.72
N GLU A 228 -21.55 13.20 -4.82
CA GLU A 228 -21.75 14.08 -5.98
C GLU A 228 -20.57 15.06 -6.12
N LEU A 229 -20.10 15.65 -5.01
CA LEU A 229 -18.93 16.53 -5.01
C LEU A 229 -17.67 15.77 -5.45
N ALA A 230 -17.43 14.58 -4.88
CA ALA A 230 -16.30 13.73 -5.21
C ALA A 230 -16.27 13.38 -6.70
N SER A 231 -17.42 13.02 -7.28
CA SER A 231 -17.56 12.74 -8.70
C SER A 231 -17.31 13.97 -9.57
N ALA A 232 -17.79 15.15 -9.15
CA ALA A 232 -17.65 16.39 -9.91
C ALA A 232 -16.20 16.93 -9.94
N ILE A 233 -15.45 16.78 -8.84
CA ILE A 233 -14.10 17.34 -8.69
C ILE A 233 -13.00 16.26 -8.87
N GLN A 234 -13.39 14.98 -8.98
CA GLN A 234 -12.47 13.85 -9.12
C GLN A 234 -11.52 13.72 -7.92
N ILE A 235 -12.09 13.77 -6.72
CA ILE A 235 -11.39 13.54 -5.45
C ILE A 235 -12.03 12.36 -4.71
N SER A 236 -11.36 11.84 -3.67
CA SER A 236 -11.95 10.77 -2.85
C SER A 236 -13.16 11.29 -2.06
N VAL A 237 -14.14 10.39 -1.83
CA VAL A 237 -15.38 10.73 -1.09
C VAL A 237 -15.07 11.20 0.34
N ALA A 238 -14.09 10.58 0.98
CA ALA A 238 -13.64 11.01 2.31
C ALA A 238 -13.11 12.45 2.30
N LEU A 239 -12.29 12.81 1.31
CA LEU A 239 -11.79 14.18 1.18
C LEU A 239 -12.91 15.17 0.85
N ALA A 240 -13.85 14.80 -0.03
CA ALA A 240 -15.01 15.62 -0.35
C ALA A 240 -15.87 15.89 0.89
N GLN A 241 -16.08 14.88 1.73
CA GLN A 241 -16.81 15.03 2.99
C GLN A 241 -16.10 15.99 3.95
N GLU A 242 -14.78 15.86 4.14
CA GLU A 242 -14.01 16.80 4.97
C GLU A 242 -14.08 18.23 4.44
N GLN A 243 -13.98 18.42 3.12
CA GLN A 243 -14.08 19.76 2.52
C GLN A 243 -15.48 20.38 2.67
N LEU A 244 -16.55 19.57 2.63
CA LEU A 244 -17.91 20.02 2.90
C LEU A 244 -18.07 20.43 4.37
N LEU A 245 -17.66 19.59 5.31
CA LEU A 245 -17.72 19.89 6.74
C LEU A 245 -16.88 21.13 7.10
N MET A 246 -15.71 21.26 6.49
CA MET A 246 -14.84 22.43 6.63
C MET A 246 -15.51 23.72 6.08
N THR A 247 -16.28 23.60 4.99
CA THR A 247 -17.04 24.71 4.40
C THR A 247 -18.27 25.07 5.24
N GLU A 248 -18.93 24.07 5.83
CA GLU A 248 -20.03 24.25 6.79
C GLU A 248 -19.52 24.95 8.06
N ALA A 249 -18.37 24.55 8.59
CA ALA A 249 -17.76 25.17 9.77
C ALA A 249 -17.43 26.65 9.57
N ARG A 250 -17.21 27.09 8.32
CA ARG A 250 -17.08 28.52 7.95
C ARG A 250 -18.41 29.26 7.83
N GLY A 251 -19.54 28.57 7.94
CA GLY A 251 -20.88 29.13 7.80
C GLY A 251 -21.28 29.46 6.36
N LEU A 252 -20.56 28.97 5.34
CA LEU A 252 -20.88 29.26 3.94
C LEU A 252 -22.00 28.37 3.39
N ILE A 253 -22.13 27.17 3.95
CA ILE A 253 -23.13 26.17 3.57
C ILE A 253 -23.79 25.62 4.85
N CYS A 254 -24.99 25.07 4.72
CA CYS A 254 -25.67 24.38 5.81
C CYS A 254 -25.93 22.91 5.43
N ARG A 255 -26.05 22.04 6.43
CA ARG A 255 -26.38 20.63 6.22
C ARG A 255 -27.85 20.34 6.50
N ASP A 256 -28.38 19.39 5.76
CA ASP A 256 -29.63 18.68 6.04
C ASP A 256 -29.29 17.20 6.22
N GLU A 257 -29.69 16.64 7.36
CA GLU A 257 -29.49 15.23 7.69
C GLU A 257 -30.85 14.57 7.82
N SER A 258 -31.15 13.70 6.85
CA SER A 258 -32.44 13.01 6.75
C SER A 258 -32.23 11.50 6.55
N VAL A 259 -33.33 10.75 6.43
CA VAL A 259 -33.27 9.32 6.08
C VAL A 259 -32.66 9.06 4.71
N GLU A 260 -32.63 10.06 3.83
CA GLU A 260 -32.01 9.99 2.50
C GLU A 260 -30.49 10.22 2.55
N GLY A 261 -29.97 10.72 3.68
CA GLY A 261 -28.55 10.95 3.92
C GLY A 261 -28.21 12.40 4.29
N LEU A 262 -26.91 12.70 4.24
CA LEU A 262 -26.36 14.02 4.53
C LEU A 262 -26.16 14.81 3.24
N ARG A 263 -26.87 15.93 3.11
CA ARG A 263 -26.79 16.83 1.94
C ARG A 263 -26.48 18.25 2.40
N PHE A 264 -25.74 19.00 1.59
CA PHE A 264 -25.33 20.37 1.89
C PHE A 264 -25.96 21.38 0.93
N TYR A 265 -26.35 22.54 1.45
CA TYR A 265 -27.08 23.60 0.75
C TYR A 265 -26.43 24.98 0.97
N ASP A 266 -26.76 25.97 0.13
CA ASP A 266 -26.32 27.36 0.34
C ASP A 266 -26.86 27.86 1.69
N ASN A 267 -26.03 28.51 2.50
CA ASN A 267 -26.47 28.99 3.79
C ASN A 267 -27.34 30.25 3.65
N LEU A 268 -28.65 30.06 3.52
CA LEU A 268 -29.63 31.15 3.45
C LEU A 268 -29.90 31.77 4.84
N PHE A 269 -29.63 31.05 5.93
CA PHE A 269 -29.81 31.56 7.29
C PHE A 269 -28.85 32.70 7.63
N ALA A 270 -27.63 32.66 7.06
CA ALA A 270 -26.65 33.73 7.24
C ALA A 270 -27.10 35.09 6.64
N LYS A 271 -28.06 35.07 5.70
CA LYS A 271 -28.65 36.28 5.10
C LYS A 271 -29.86 36.82 5.88
N TRP A 272 -30.31 36.08 6.89
CA TRP A 272 -31.45 36.46 7.72
C TRP A 272 -30.95 37.28 8.92
N GLU A 273 -30.88 38.60 8.77
CA GLU A 273 -30.81 39.48 9.93
C GLU A 273 -32.16 39.41 10.67
N ILE A 274 -32.12 39.01 11.94
CA ILE A 274 -33.27 39.00 12.85
C ILE A 274 -33.48 40.41 13.41
#